data_AF-I4W960-F1
#
_entry.id   AF-I4W960-F1
#
_cell.length_a   1.000
_cell.length_b   1.000
_cell.length_c   1.000
_cell.angle_alpha   90.00
_cell.angle_beta   90.00
_cell.angle_gamma   90.00
#
_symmetry.space_group_name_H-M   'P 1'
#
loop_
_entity.id
_entity.type
_entity.pdbx_description
1 polymer ?
#
loop_
_entity_poly.entity_id
_entity_poly.type
_entity_poly.pdbx_seq_one_letter_code
_entity_poly.pdbx_strand_id
1 'polypeptide(L)'
;MPRAAVREIHLAGFTRKTDLAAPLLIDSHSRPVDAEVWALYAEALDLVGPVPTLIEWDQDIPELEVLLAEADRAEALLNGHRTHTA
;
A
#
# COMPACT_ATOMS: atom_id res chain seq x y z
N MET A 1 -13.56 -2.93 12.80
CA MET A 1 -13.08 -1.62 13.28
C MET A 1 -14.05 -0.52 12.89
N PRO A 2 -14.06 0.64 13.58
CA PRO A 2 -14.88 1.79 13.18
C PRO A 2 -14.33 2.38 11.87
N ARG A 3 -14.99 2.11 10.74
CA ARG A 3 -14.51 2.48 9.40
C ARG A 3 -14.24 3.98 9.26
N ALA A 4 -15.17 4.81 9.76
CA ALA A 4 -15.05 6.26 9.71
C ALA A 4 -13.91 6.85 10.57
N ALA A 5 -13.30 6.04 11.45
CA ALA A 5 -12.15 6.45 12.24
C ALA A 5 -10.82 6.29 11.48
N VAL A 6 -10.80 5.55 10.36
CA VAL A 6 -9.61 5.46 9.50
C VAL A 6 -9.48 6.77 8.72
N ARG A 7 -8.35 7.45 8.87
CA ARG A 7 -8.10 8.77 8.28
C ARG A 7 -6.96 8.79 7.27
N GLU A 8 -6.15 7.74 7.24
CA GLU A 8 -5.00 7.58 6.36
C GLU A 8 -4.69 6.08 6.21
N ILE A 9 -4.15 5.68 5.06
CA ILE A 9 -3.64 4.32 4.80
C ILE A 9 -2.18 4.44 4.39
N HIS A 10 -1.31 3.58 4.94
CA HIS A 10 0.09 3.48 4.53
C HIS A 10 0.29 2.17 3.74
N LEU A 11 1.08 2.24 2.66
CA LEU A 11 1.44 1.11 1.82
C LEU A 11 2.95 0.98 1.75
N ALA A 12 3.46 -0.21 2.06
CA ALA A 12 4.87 -0.53 1.97
C ALA A 12 5.08 -1.92 1.37
N GLY A 13 6.26 -2.15 0.82
CA GLY A 13 6.74 -3.49 0.51
C GLY A 13 7.37 -4.17 1.73
N PHE A 14 7.40 -5.50 1.68
CA PHE A 14 7.94 -6.34 2.74
C PHE A 14 8.98 -7.33 2.21
N THR A 15 9.78 -7.87 3.13
CA THR A 15 10.75 -8.93 2.84
C THR A 15 10.15 -10.30 3.11
N ARG A 16 10.21 -11.20 2.12
CA ARG A 16 9.85 -12.62 2.28
C ARG A 16 11.06 -13.42 2.75
N LYS A 17 10.92 -14.18 3.83
CA LYS A 17 11.89 -15.17 4.30
C LYS A 17 11.29 -16.56 4.17
N THR A 18 11.84 -17.37 3.29
CA THR A 18 11.33 -18.73 2.97
C THR A 18 12.31 -19.84 3.35
N ASP A 19 13.50 -19.47 3.82
CA ASP A 19 14.60 -20.35 4.23
C ASP A 19 14.55 -20.74 5.71
N LEU A 20 13.43 -20.46 6.38
CA LEU A 20 13.19 -20.76 7.79
C LEU A 20 12.24 -21.94 7.94
N ALA A 21 12.07 -22.43 9.18
CA ALA A 21 11.14 -23.52 9.50
C ALA A 21 9.68 -23.23 9.11
N ALA A 22 9.32 -21.94 9.03
CA ALA A 22 8.05 -21.45 8.49
C ALA A 22 8.30 -20.16 7.70
N PRO A 23 7.55 -19.89 6.62
CA PRO A 23 7.69 -18.66 5.86
C PRO A 23 7.27 -17.45 6.70
N LEU A 24 8.02 -16.36 6.60
CA LEU A 24 7.75 -15.11 7.29
C LEU A 24 7.73 -13.93 6.33
N LEU A 25 6.86 -12.96 6.64
CA LEU A 25 6.84 -11.64 6.02
C LEU A 25 7.37 -10.64 7.05
N ILE A 26 8.41 -9.90 6.69
CA ILE A 26 9.02 -8.86 7.52
C ILE A 26 8.65 -7.51 6.91
N ASP A 27 7.98 -6.68 7.70
CA ASP A 27 7.58 -5.33 7.33
C ASP A 27 8.81 -4.40 7.27
N SER A 28 9.52 -4.44 6.13
CA SER A 28 10.87 -3.85 6.02
C SER A 28 10.89 -2.46 5.38
N HIS A 29 9.81 -2.04 4.71
CA HIS A 29 9.67 -0.73 4.05
C HIS A 29 10.86 -0.41 3.13
N SER A 30 11.38 -1.45 2.48
CA SER A 30 12.66 -1.39 1.75
C SER A 30 12.57 -2.03 0.38
N ARG A 31 11.34 -2.28 -0.07
CA ARG A 31 11.02 -2.96 -1.33
C ARG A 31 9.75 -2.36 -1.94
N PRO A 32 9.56 -2.51 -3.27
CA PRO A 32 8.29 -2.12 -3.88
C PRO A 32 7.10 -2.82 -3.22
N VAL A 33 5.98 -2.10 -3.15
CA VAL A 33 4.71 -2.60 -2.64
C VAL A 33 4.28 -3.81 -3.46
N ASP A 34 4.09 -4.93 -2.77
CA ASP A 34 3.78 -6.22 -3.40
C ASP A 34 2.38 -6.21 -4.02
N ALA A 35 2.16 -7.01 -5.06
CA ALA A 35 0.87 -7.14 -5.72
C ALA A 35 -0.26 -7.56 -4.76
N GLU A 36 0.06 -8.41 -3.77
CA GLU A 36 -0.89 -8.82 -2.72
C GLU A 36 -1.30 -7.63 -1.84
N VAL A 37 -0.38 -6.70 -1.54
CA VAL A 37 -0.67 -5.49 -0.76
C VAL A 37 -1.51 -4.52 -1.56
N TRP A 38 -1.24 -4.37 -2.87
CA TRP A 38 -2.09 -3.56 -3.75
C TRP A 38 -3.53 -4.10 -3.84
N ALA A 39 -3.72 -5.42 -3.84
CA ALA A 39 -5.05 -6.02 -3.81
C ALA A 39 -5.76 -5.70 -2.48
N LEU A 40 -5.06 -5.85 -1.35
CA LEU A 40 -5.58 -5.48 -0.03
C LEU A 40 -5.90 -3.99 0.07
N TYR A 41 -5.13 -3.12 -0.57
CA TYR A 41 -5.42 -1.68 -0.61
C TYR A 41 -6.73 -1.38 -1.34
N ALA A 42 -6.99 -2.01 -2.48
CA ALA A 42 -8.27 -1.85 -3.18
C ALA A 42 -9.46 -2.31 -2.30
N GLU A 43 -9.32 -3.47 -1.64
CA GLU A 43 -10.33 -3.96 -0.68
C GLU A 43 -10.52 -3.00 0.50
N ALA A 44 -9.43 -2.41 1.00
CA ALA A 44 -9.50 -1.41 2.08
C ALA A 44 -10.27 -0.16 1.63
N LEU A 45 -10.02 0.33 0.42
CA LEU A 45 -10.75 1.46 -0.16
C LEU A 45 -12.25 1.16 -0.34
N ASP A 46 -12.62 -0.07 -0.72
CA ASP A 46 -14.02 -0.50 -0.75
C ASP A 46 -14.69 -0.48 0.64
N LEU A 47 -13.92 -0.79 1.69
CA LEU A 47 -14.43 -0.88 3.05
C LEU A 47 -14.51 0.48 3.75
N VAL A 48 -13.51 1.33 3.60
CA VAL A 48 -13.37 2.60 4.34
C VAL A 48 -13.63 3.85 3.50
N GLY A 49 -13.69 3.71 2.17
CA GLY A 49 -13.77 4.83 1.24
C GLY A 49 -12.40 5.46 0.95
N PRO A 50 -12.36 6.47 0.06
CA PRO A 50 -11.12 7.12 -0.33
C PRO A 50 -10.58 8.02 0.79
N VAL A 51 -9.49 7.58 1.42
CA VAL A 51 -8.72 8.34 2.41
C VAL A 51 -7.30 8.62 1.90
N PRO A 52 -6.62 9.68 2.38
CA PRO A 52 -5.21 9.91 2.08
C PRO A 52 -4.37 8.63 2.19
N THR A 53 -3.49 8.43 1.21
CA THR A 53 -2.63 7.25 1.15
C THR A 53 -1.17 7.67 0.99
N LEU A 54 -0.30 7.06 1.79
CA LEU A 54 1.14 7.27 1.78
C LEU A 54 1.84 6.00 1.31
N ILE A 55 2.78 6.12 0.38
CA ILE A 55 3.76 5.07 0.09
C ILE A 55 4.92 5.24 1.06
N GLU A 56 5.21 4.21 1.86
CA GLU A 56 6.23 4.24 2.91
C GLU A 56 7.50 3.51 2.47
N TRP A 57 8.63 4.20 2.62
CA TRP A 57 9.98 3.72 2.32
C TRP A 57 10.94 4.27 3.35
N ASP A 58 11.59 3.38 4.10
CA ASP A 58 12.50 3.77 5.18
C ASP A 58 13.96 3.41 4.90
N GLN A 59 14.22 2.42 4.05
CA GLN A 59 15.55 1.91 3.72
C GLN A 59 15.63 1.49 2.24
N ASP A 60 16.84 1.27 1.72
CA ASP A 60 17.09 0.82 0.33
C ASP A 60 16.32 1.65 -0.73
N ILE A 61 16.27 2.97 -0.51
CA ILE A 61 15.43 3.89 -1.28
C ILE A 61 15.78 3.79 -2.78
N PRO A 62 14.79 3.46 -3.64
CA PRO A 62 15.03 3.28 -5.07
C PRO A 62 15.13 4.64 -5.78
N GLU A 63 15.36 4.59 -7.09
CA GLU A 63 15.30 5.77 -7.94
C GLU A 63 13.94 6.45 -7.84
N LEU A 64 13.94 7.78 -8.00
CA LEU A 64 12.73 8.62 -7.87
C LEU A 64 11.58 8.14 -8.77
N GLU A 65 11.89 7.63 -9.96
CA GLU A 65 10.87 7.14 -10.90
C GLU A 65 10.07 5.95 -10.33
N VAL A 66 10.69 5.11 -9.50
CA VAL A 66 10.01 3.99 -8.83
C VAL A 66 9.05 4.52 -7.77
N LEU A 67 9.50 5.48 -6.96
CA LEU A 67 8.68 6.13 -5.93
C LEU A 67 7.46 6.81 -6.54
N LEU A 68 7.67 7.56 -7.63
CA LEU A 68 6.59 8.23 -8.35
C LEU A 68 5.62 7.24 -8.97
N ALA A 69 6.10 6.13 -9.56
CA ALA A 69 5.23 5.11 -10.14
C ALA A 69 4.31 4.44 -9.09
N GLU A 70 4.80 4.22 -7.87
CA GLU A 70 3.96 3.69 -6.78
C GLU A 70 2.95 4.72 -6.28
N ALA A 71 3.35 5.99 -6.15
CA ALA A 71 2.46 7.08 -5.79
C ALA A 71 1.34 7.26 -6.84
N ASP A 72 1.69 7.27 -8.13
CA ASP A 72 0.75 7.36 -9.25
C ASP A 72 -0.25 6.19 -9.23
N ARG A 73 0.22 4.98 -8.92
CA ARG A 73 -0.64 3.80 -8.79
C ARG A 73 -1.62 3.92 -7.63
N ALA A 74 -1.17 4.37 -6.46
CA ALA A 74 -2.04 4.61 -5.32
C ALA A 74 -3.07 5.69 -5.61
N GLU A 75 -2.68 6.77 -6.28
CA GLU A 75 -3.56 7.85 -6.69
C GLU A 75 -4.62 7.38 -7.70
N ALA A 76 -4.23 6.56 -8.70
CA ALA A 76 -5.16 6.02 -9.68
C ALA A 76 -6.26 5.17 -9.02
N LEU A 77 -5.90 4.29 -8.08
CA LEU A 77 -6.86 3.51 -7.30
C LEU A 77 -7.73 4.43 -6.45
N LEU A 78 -7.14 5.35 -5.69
CA LEU A 78 -7.89 6.29 -4.84
C LEU A 78 -8.93 7.09 -5.63
N ASN A 79 -8.55 7.61 -6.80
CA ASN A 79 -9.43 8.38 -7.68
C ASN A 79 -10.56 7.52 -8.28
N GLY A 80 -10.30 6.24 -8.55
CA GLY A 80 -11.34 5.28 -8.95
C GLY A 80 -12.49 5.21 -7.95
N HIS A 81 -12.19 5.19 -6.64
CA HIS A 81 -13.19 5.13 -5.57
C HIS A 81 -13.84 6.50 -5.28
N ARG A 82 -13.11 7.60 -5.45
CA ARG A 82 -13.69 8.96 -5.35
C ARG A 82 -14.80 9.19 -6.37
N THR A 83 -14.62 8.70 -7.58
CA THR A 83 -15.56 8.93 -8.70
C THR A 83 -16.84 8.07 -8.59
N HIS A 84 -16.82 7.00 -7.78
CA HIS A 84 -17.95 6.10 -7.57
C HIS A 84 -18.88 6.51 -6.40
N THR A 85 -18.56 7.59 -5.67
CA THR A 85 -19.31 8.04 -4.48
C THR A 85 -20.17 9.29 -4.76
N ALA A 86 -20.60 9.50 -6.01
CA ALA A 86 -21.51 10.58 -6.41
C ALA A 86 -22.96 10.09 -6.53
#